data_AF-A0A286FB79-F1
#
_entry.id   AF-A0A286FB79-F1
#
_cell.length_a   1.000
_cell.length_b   1.000
_cell.length_c   1.000
_cell.angle_alpha   90.00
_cell.angle_beta   90.00
_cell.angle_gamma   90.00
#
_symmetry.space_group_name_H-M   'P 1'
#
loop_
_entity.id
_entity.type
_entity.pdbx_description
1 polymer ?
#
loop_
_entity_poly.entity_id
_entity_poly.type
_entity_poly.pdbx_seq_one_letter_code
_entity_poly.pdbx_strand_id
1 'polypeptide(L)'
;MTIELYKALNANNPTEHPDSPVSNIAGELPDDEPSLDFGDLLGTFSSREDAIAYINQQVADQGLAVLDTQSSPYNEYTHVEWLTVIVEQKDQSTQNESYYLVTDEGY
;
A
#
# COMPACT_ATOMS: atom_id res chain seq x y z
N MET A 1 -17.55 -4.46 3.29
CA MET A 1 -16.21 -4.51 2.71
C MET A 1 -15.76 -3.09 2.51
N THR A 2 -14.85 -2.63 3.37
CA THR A 2 -14.24 -1.31 3.31
C THR A 2 -12.76 -1.51 3.03
N ILE A 3 -12.17 -0.57 2.29
CA ILE A 3 -10.76 -0.60 1.93
C ILE A 3 -10.09 0.57 2.61
N GLU A 4 -9.15 0.27 3.48
CA GLU A 4 -8.32 1.25 4.14
C GLU A 4 -7.09 1.50 3.27
N LEU A 5 -6.87 2.77 2.93
CA LEU A 5 -5.73 3.19 2.14
C LEU A 5 -4.66 3.76 3.05
N TYR A 6 -3.45 3.21 2.97
CA TYR A 6 -2.32 3.70 3.73
C TYR A 6 -1.19 4.14 2.80
N LYS A 7 -0.45 5.16 3.23
CA LYS A 7 0.77 5.59 2.54
C LYS A 7 1.97 4.78 3.04
N ALA A 8 2.63 4.04 2.16
CA ALA A 8 3.82 3.30 2.52
C ALA A 8 4.98 4.26 2.84
N LEU A 9 5.56 4.16 4.05
CA LEU A 9 6.59 5.06 4.56
C LEU A 9 7.96 4.93 3.86
N ASN A 10 8.21 3.87 3.08
CA ASN A 10 9.54 3.60 2.49
C ASN A 10 9.46 3.04 1.06
N ALA A 11 9.05 3.86 0.09
CA ALA A 11 9.09 3.48 -1.33
C ALA A 11 10.48 3.61 -1.99
N ASN A 12 11.57 3.82 -1.23
CA ASN A 12 12.94 3.94 -1.77
C ASN A 12 13.63 2.58 -2.01
N ASN A 13 13.01 1.45 -1.64
CA ASN A 13 13.50 0.12 -1.99
C ASN A 13 12.34 -0.75 -2.47
N PRO A 14 12.16 -0.94 -3.79
CA PRO A 14 11.15 -1.87 -4.33
C PRO A 14 11.47 -3.35 -4.08
N THR A 15 12.40 -3.67 -3.18
CA THR A 15 12.97 -5.02 -3.02
C THR A 15 12.48 -5.76 -1.78
N GLU A 16 11.83 -5.07 -0.84
CA GLU A 16 11.40 -5.71 0.40
C GLU A 16 9.88 -5.90 0.36
N HIS A 17 9.45 -6.90 -0.41
CA HIS A 17 8.31 -7.70 0.04
C HIS A 17 8.61 -8.08 1.49
N PRO A 18 7.64 -8.00 2.44
CA PRO A 18 7.88 -8.54 3.76
C PRO A 18 8.23 -10.01 3.59
N ASP A 19 9.51 -10.33 3.79
CA ASP A 19 10.01 -11.69 3.74
C ASP A 19 9.21 -12.44 4.80
N SER A 20 8.28 -13.28 4.37
CA SER A 20 7.50 -14.11 5.28
C SER A 20 8.50 -14.85 6.16
N PRO A 21 8.47 -14.69 7.50
CA PRO A 21 9.44 -15.34 8.34
C PRO A 21 9.11 -16.84 8.37
N VAL A 22 9.64 -17.59 7.41
CA VAL A 22 9.82 -19.03 7.58
C VAL A 22 11.04 -19.20 8.46
N SER A 23 10.83 -19.15 9.77
CA SER A 23 11.76 -19.75 10.73
C SER A 23 10.98 -20.62 11.68
N ASN A 24 10.93 -21.90 11.31
CA ASN A 24 10.65 -23.04 12.18
C ASN A 24 11.51 -22.93 13.45
N ILE A 25 10.94 -22.39 14.53
CA ILE A 25 11.34 -22.73 15.89
C ILE A 25 10.14 -23.36 16.59
N ALA A 26 10.37 -24.55 17.13
CA ALA A 26 9.34 -25.31 17.82
C ALA A 26 8.92 -24.58 19.11
N GLY A 27 7.63 -24.27 19.24
CA GLY A 27 6.97 -24.27 20.55
C GLY A 27 6.54 -22.93 21.16
N GLU A 28 6.62 -21.80 20.46
CA GLU A 28 5.98 -20.55 20.89
C GLU A 28 5.20 -19.98 19.72
N LEU A 29 3.87 -19.89 19.87
CA LEU A 29 3.08 -18.99 19.04
C LEU A 29 3.63 -17.59 19.33
N PRO A 30 4.10 -16.82 18.33
CA PRO A 30 4.36 -15.41 18.57
C PRO A 30 3.03 -14.78 18.99
N ASP A 31 2.98 -14.25 20.22
CA ASP A 31 1.84 -13.51 20.79
C ASP A 31 1.67 -12.15 20.08
N ASP A 32 2.67 -11.75 19.29
CA ASP A 32 2.67 -10.57 18.45
C ASP A 32 2.08 -10.96 17.09
N GLU A 33 0.81 -10.61 16.85
CA GLU A 33 0.33 -10.42 15.48
C GLU A 33 1.35 -9.53 14.77
N PRO A 34 1.82 -9.88 13.56
CA PRO A 34 2.70 -9.01 12.81
C PRO A 34 1.94 -7.70 12.62
N SER A 35 2.30 -6.69 13.42
CA SER A 35 1.77 -5.35 13.29
C SER A 35 2.28 -4.86 11.95
N LEU A 36 1.48 -5.06 10.90
CA LEU A 36 1.76 -4.48 9.60
C LEU A 36 1.75 -2.96 9.82
N ASP A 37 2.94 -2.38 9.87
CA ASP A 37 3.11 -0.94 9.94
C ASP A 37 2.77 -0.39 8.55
N PHE A 38 1.48 -0.19 8.31
CA PHE A 38 0.96 0.28 7.03
C PHE A 38 1.32 1.75 6.77
N GLY A 39 1.92 2.44 7.74
CA GLY A 39 2.18 3.87 7.72
C GLY A 39 0.95 4.68 8.09
N ASP A 40 0.76 5.82 7.43
CA ASP A 40 -0.32 6.76 7.75
C ASP A 40 -1.61 6.41 6.98
N LEU A 41 -2.72 6.26 7.70
CA LEU A 41 -4.04 6.03 7.11
C LEU A 41 -4.52 7.29 6.38
N LEU A 42 -4.58 7.21 5.06
CA LEU A 42 -5.05 8.31 4.21
C LEU A 42 -6.57 8.42 4.20
N GLY A 43 -7.27 7.28 4.32
CA GLY A 43 -8.72 7.25 4.34
C GLY A 43 -9.29 5.84 4.17
N THR A 44 -10.61 5.76 4.30
CA THR A 44 -11.37 4.53 4.08
C THR A 44 -12.30 4.69 2.88
N PHE A 45 -12.31 3.69 2.02
CA PHE A 45 -12.93 3.71 0.71
C PHE A 45 -13.88 2.53 0.55
N SER A 46 -14.93 2.71 -0.24
CA SER A 46 -15.90 1.64 -0.49
C SER A 46 -15.40 0.66 -1.55
N SER A 47 -14.40 1.04 -2.34
CA SER A 47 -13.89 0.25 -3.48
C SER A 47 -12.48 0.68 -3.87
N ARG A 48 -11.75 -0.24 -4.52
CA ARG A 48 -10.39 -0.01 -5.01
C ARG A 48 -10.30 1.20 -5.95
N GLU A 49 -11.27 1.33 -6.85
CA GLU A 49 -11.33 2.44 -7.80
C GLU A 49 -11.46 3.80 -7.10
N ASP A 50 -12.16 3.86 -5.98
CA ASP A 50 -12.36 5.07 -5.18
C ASP A 50 -11.05 5.48 -4.47
N ALA A 51 -10.32 4.49 -3.93
CA ALA A 51 -8.99 4.72 -3.36
C ALA A 51 -7.97 5.20 -4.43
N ILE A 52 -7.98 4.60 -5.62
CA ILE A 52 -7.12 5.03 -6.74
C ILE A 52 -7.50 6.45 -7.22
N ALA A 53 -8.80 6.76 -7.30
CA ALA A 53 -9.27 8.09 -7.66
C ALA A 53 -8.80 9.14 -6.64
N TYR A 54 -8.84 8.82 -5.35
CA TYR A 54 -8.31 9.68 -4.29
C TYR A 54 -6.81 9.94 -4.44
N ILE A 55 -6.00 8.90 -4.69
CA ILE A 55 -4.56 9.06 -4.94
C ILE A 55 -4.32 9.96 -6.15
N ASN A 56 -5.02 9.72 -7.27
CA ASN A 56 -4.90 10.55 -8.47
C ASN A 56 -5.24 12.02 -8.18
N GLN A 57 -6.29 12.26 -7.40
CA GLN A 57 -6.68 13.61 -7.01
C GLN A 57 -5.64 14.25 -6.09
N GLN A 58 -5.08 13.52 -5.13
CA GLN A 58 -4.03 14.00 -4.22
C GLN A 58 -2.74 14.34 -4.99
N VAL A 59 -2.36 13.52 -5.96
CA VAL A 59 -1.20 13.77 -6.84
C VAL A 59 -1.44 15.02 -7.69
N ALA A 60 -2.64 15.15 -8.27
CA ALA A 60 -3.02 16.33 -9.06
C ALA A 60 -3.06 17.62 -8.22
N ASP A 61 -3.54 17.56 -6.97
CA ASP A 61 -3.59 18.70 -6.04
C ASP A 61 -2.17 19.21 -5.69
N GLN A 62 -1.22 18.29 -5.57
CA GLN A 62 0.21 18.62 -5.42
C GLN A 62 0.86 19.18 -6.71
N GLY A 63 0.10 19.22 -7.81
CA GLY A 63 0.58 19.67 -9.11
C GLY A 63 1.55 18.70 -9.77
N LEU A 64 1.42 17.41 -9.44
CA LEU A 64 2.13 16.28 -10.03
C LEU A 64 1.21 15.60 -11.06
N ALA A 65 1.80 14.83 -11.97
CA ALA A 65 1.04 14.04 -12.95
C ALA A 65 1.27 12.54 -12.73
N VAL A 66 0.21 11.74 -12.65
CA VAL A 66 0.34 10.28 -12.62
C VAL A 66 0.76 9.79 -14.02
N LEU A 67 1.92 9.15 -14.10
CA LEU A 67 2.44 8.54 -15.33
C LEU A 67 1.96 7.11 -15.50
N ASP A 68 2.04 6.32 -14.43
CA ASP A 68 1.75 4.90 -14.45
C ASP A 68 1.30 4.41 -13.07
N THR A 69 0.49 3.36 -13.04
CA THR A 69 -0.02 2.74 -11.81
C THR A 69 0.15 1.23 -11.90
N GLN A 70 0.86 0.66 -10.95
CA GLN A 70 1.15 -0.77 -10.87
C GLN A 70 0.57 -1.34 -9.59
N SER A 71 -0.26 -2.36 -9.71
CA SER A 71 -0.78 -3.09 -8.56
C SER A 71 -0.16 -4.47 -8.48
N SER A 72 0.34 -4.83 -7.31
CA SER A 72 0.72 -6.19 -6.98
C SER A 72 -0.52 -7.08 -6.82
N PRO A 73 -0.38 -8.42 -6.96
CA PRO A 73 -1.47 -9.34 -6.70
C PRO A 73 -1.98 -9.18 -5.26
N TYR A 74 -3.30 -9.16 -5.12
CA TYR A 74 -3.99 -9.19 -3.82
C TYR A 74 -3.59 -10.44 -3.03
N ASN A 75 -3.22 -10.26 -1.77
CA ASN A 75 -2.91 -11.37 -0.89
C ASN A 75 -4.15 -11.74 -0.07
N GLU A 76 -4.76 -12.89 -0.38
CA GLU A 76 -5.98 -13.39 0.30
C GLU A 76 -5.75 -13.69 1.79
N TYR A 77 -4.50 -13.94 2.22
CA TYR A 77 -4.19 -14.23 3.62
C TYR A 77 -4.12 -13.00 4.50
N THR A 78 -3.66 -11.87 3.95
CA THR A 78 -3.53 -10.61 4.69
C THR A 78 -4.60 -9.60 4.29
N HIS A 79 -5.40 -9.90 3.27
CA HIS A 79 -6.36 -9.00 2.63
C HIS A 79 -5.74 -7.66 2.17
N VAL A 80 -4.44 -7.68 1.83
CA VAL A 80 -3.66 -6.48 1.46
C VAL A 80 -3.33 -6.54 -0.03
N GLU A 81 -3.54 -5.41 -0.72
CA GLU A 81 -3.03 -5.14 -2.05
C GLU A 81 -2.00 -4.00 -1.98
N TRP A 82 -0.87 -4.17 -2.69
CA TRP A 82 0.13 -3.11 -2.83
C TRP A 82 -0.05 -2.38 -4.17
N LEU A 83 -0.10 -1.06 -4.11
CA LEU A 83 -0.22 -0.18 -5.26
C LEU A 83 0.99 0.76 -5.32
N THR A 84 1.72 0.72 -6.43
CA THR A 84 2.79 1.67 -6.76
C THR A 84 2.30 2.63 -7.81
N VAL A 85 2.41 3.92 -7.54
CA VAL A 85 2.03 5.01 -8.45
C VAL A 85 3.29 5.77 -8.84
N ILE A 86 3.55 5.85 -10.13
CA ILE A 86 4.67 6.61 -10.68
C ILE A 86 4.13 8.00 -11.03
N VAL A 87 4.70 9.02 -10.40
CA VAL A 87 4.31 10.42 -10.57
C VAL A 87 5.44 11.23 -11.18
N GLU A 88 5.10 12.12 -12.11
CA GLU A 88 6.00 13.11 -12.70
C GLU A 88 5.94 14.40 -11.91
N GLN A 89 7.11 14.86 -11.47
CA GLN A 89 7.27 16.17 -10.84
C GLN A 89 7.47 17.26 -11.90
N LYS A 90 7.19 18.52 -11.51
CA LYS A 90 7.40 19.70 -12.36
C LYS A 90 8.82 19.85 -12.90
N ASP A 91 9.81 19.25 -12.23
CA ASP A 91 11.22 19.22 -12.65
C ASP A 91 11.54 18.07 -13.63
N GLN A 92 10.52 17.41 -14.23
CA GLN A 92 10.66 16.22 -15.08
C GLN A 92 11.30 15.01 -14.38
N SER A 93 11.38 15.05 -13.06
CA SER A 93 11.83 13.93 -12.23
C SER A 93 10.66 13.02 -11.92
N THR A 94 10.84 11.71 -12.07
CA THR A 94 9.85 10.71 -11.70
C THR A 94 10.04 10.28 -10.25
N GLN A 95 8.94 10.18 -9.50
CA GLN A 95 8.93 9.62 -8.15
C GLN A 95 7.95 8.45 -8.10
N ASN A 96 8.30 7.42 -7.33
CA ASN A 96 7.41 6.30 -7.08
C ASN A 96 6.81 6.48 -5.69
N GLU A 97 5.48 6.51 -5.63
CA GLU A 97 4.72 6.52 -4.39
C GLU A 97 4.05 5.16 -4.20
N SER A 98 4.25 4.54 -3.05
CA SER A 98 3.67 3.24 -2.72
C SER A 98 2.53 3.40 -1.71
N TYR A 99 1.47 2.62 -1.90
CA TYR A 99 0.27 2.64 -1.08
C TYR A 99 -0.19 1.21 -0.78
N TYR A 100 -0.75 1.00 0.40
CA TYR A 100 -1.38 -0.26 0.79
C TYR A 100 -2.89 -0.11 0.80
N LEU A 101 -3.59 -1.05 0.17
CA LEU A 101 -5.03 -1.17 0.20
C LEU A 101 -5.36 -2.39 1.05
N VAL A 102 -5.79 -2.15 2.29
CA VAL A 102 -6.17 -3.21 3.23
C VAL A 102 -7.68 -3.37 3.16
N THR A 103 -8.15 -4.57 2.87
CA THR A 103 -9.57 -4.83 2.80
C THR A 103 -10.06 -5.42 4.11
N ASP A 104 -10.84 -4.64 4.86
CA ASP A 104 -11.52 -5.13 6.05
C ASP A 104 -12.79 -5.87 5.61
N GLU A 105 -12.70 -7.20 5.66
CA GLU A 105 -13.83 -8.11 5.65
C GLU A 105 -14.17 -8.45 7.11
N GLY A 106 -14.68 -7.47 7.86
CA GLY A 106 -14.99 -7.58 9.29
C GLY A 106 -15.44 -8.98 9.74
N TYR A 107 -14.64 -9.56 10.65
CA TYR A 107 -14.85 -10.87 11.29
C TYR A 107 -16.00 -10.87 12.30
#